data_AF-A0A3N1X5E9-F1
#
_entry.id   AF-A0A3N1X5E9-F1
#
_cell.length_a   1.000
_cell.length_b   1.000
_cell.length_c   1.000
_cell.angle_alpha   90.00
_cell.angle_beta   90.00
_cell.angle_gamma   90.00
#
_symmetry.space_group_name_H-M   'P 1'
#
loop_
_entity.id
_entity.type
_entity.pdbx_description
1 polymer ?
#
loop_
_entity_poly.entity_id
_entity_poly.type
_entity_poly.pdbx_seq_one_letter_code
_entity_poly.pdbx_strand_id
1 'polypeptide(L)'
;MHQPSSVKPQLAFTCATRANVPQRWRSALFSAVLATGMVVLSAALPTSAQAQAAVAAQVNLAYQNIQQLIAERRYDAAIAAADRYLADNRRDPQVRFLKGVAQTGSGNTDAAIATFTELVQVYPELPEPYNNLAAIYAGRGDFDKARELLQQAVQANPAYAVAHENLGDIYIQLAAREYQQAQSLDARNARLAPKLRLTSQLLAPQ
;
A
#
# COMPACT_ATOMS: atom_id res chain seq x y z
N MET A 1 -21.55 51.03 -20.84
CA MET A 1 -20.79 51.95 -19.95
C MET A 1 -20.23 51.09 -18.82
N HIS A 2 -18.95 50.88 -18.55
CA HIS A 2 -17.66 51.28 -19.09
C HIS A 2 -16.72 50.07 -18.84
N GLN A 3 -15.94 49.66 -19.83
CA GLN A 3 -14.54 49.29 -19.62
C GLN A 3 -13.69 50.40 -20.27
N PRO A 4 -12.47 50.67 -19.80
CA PRO A 4 -11.30 50.00 -20.39
C PRO A 4 -10.12 49.66 -19.43
N SER A 5 -9.45 48.54 -19.76
CA SER A 5 -8.00 48.43 -20.06
C SER A 5 -6.97 48.75 -18.95
N SER A 6 -6.26 47.74 -18.43
CA SER A 6 -4.90 47.27 -18.85
C SER A 6 -3.79 48.31 -18.73
N VAL A 7 -2.69 47.98 -18.02
CA VAL A 7 -1.28 48.06 -18.48
C VAL A 7 -0.37 47.50 -17.37
N LYS A 8 0.48 46.53 -17.73
CA LYS A 8 1.68 46.10 -16.98
C LYS A 8 2.84 47.07 -17.30
N PRO A 9 3.71 47.42 -16.35
CA PRO A 9 5.01 47.98 -16.69
C PRO A 9 6.05 46.85 -16.86
N GLN A 10 6.54 46.71 -18.09
CA GLN A 10 7.86 46.15 -18.38
C GLN A 10 8.90 47.26 -18.13
N LEU A 11 9.95 46.95 -17.37
CA LEU A 11 11.17 47.75 -17.35
C LEU A 11 12.27 46.94 -18.04
N ALA A 12 12.66 47.43 -19.21
CA ALA A 12 13.92 47.16 -19.88
C ALA A 12 15.04 48.03 -19.26
N PHE A 13 16.25 47.92 -19.83
CA PHE A 13 17.55 48.50 -19.43
C PHE A 13 18.33 47.59 -18.46
N THR A 14 19.56 47.14 -18.72
CA THR A 14 20.59 47.68 -19.61
C THR A 14 21.62 46.60 -19.98
N CYS A 15 22.11 46.72 -21.21
CA CYS A 15 23.24 45.99 -21.78
C CYS A 15 24.58 46.52 -21.21
N ALA A 16 25.43 45.64 -20.68
CA ALA A 16 26.87 45.81 -20.46
C ALA A 16 27.42 44.42 -20.07
N THR A 17 28.55 43.89 -20.52
CA THR A 17 29.59 44.34 -21.46
C THR A 17 30.33 43.07 -21.84
N ARG A 18 30.60 42.90 -23.13
CA ARG A 18 31.42 41.85 -23.71
C ARG A 18 32.84 41.97 -23.13
N ALA A 19 33.28 40.98 -22.36
CA ALA A 19 34.67 40.94 -21.89
C ALA A 19 35.60 40.86 -23.11
N ASN A 20 36.38 41.92 -23.28
CA ASN A 20 37.35 42.11 -24.33
C ASN A 20 38.60 41.28 -24.00
N VAL A 21 38.75 40.10 -24.62
CA VAL A 21 39.94 39.27 -24.45
C VAL A 21 41.07 39.83 -25.32
N PRO A 22 42.23 40.21 -24.75
CA PRO A 22 43.29 40.88 -25.50
C PRO A 22 43.92 39.98 -26.58
N GLN A 23 44.04 40.56 -27.76
CA GLN A 23 44.50 40.01 -29.05
C GLN A 23 46.03 39.79 -29.09
N ARG A 24 46.60 39.11 -28.09
CA ARG A 24 48.06 38.82 -28.01
C ARG A 24 48.42 37.33 -27.92
N TRP A 25 47.44 36.45 -28.08
CA TRP A 25 47.64 34.99 -27.98
C TRP A 25 47.51 34.25 -29.32
N ARG A 26 47.61 34.97 -30.45
CA ARG A 26 47.67 34.36 -31.79
C ARG A 26 49.11 34.14 -32.23
N SER A 27 49.80 33.16 -31.64
CA SER A 27 50.91 32.41 -32.28
C SER A 27 51.70 31.60 -31.25
N ALA A 28 51.32 30.34 -31.06
CA ALA A 28 52.23 29.30 -30.60
C ALA A 28 51.69 27.94 -31.08
N LEU A 29 51.92 27.65 -32.36
CA LEU A 29 52.02 26.27 -32.82
C LEU A 29 53.39 25.78 -32.42
N PHE A 30 53.49 24.88 -31.44
CA PHE A 30 54.59 23.92 -31.37
C PHE A 30 54.12 22.63 -30.69
N SER A 31 54.42 21.55 -31.39
CA SER A 31 54.04 20.16 -31.18
C SER A 31 54.39 19.61 -29.80
N ALA A 32 53.48 18.85 -29.22
CA ALA A 32 53.81 17.72 -28.34
C ALA A 32 52.60 16.77 -28.27
N VAL A 33 52.59 15.78 -29.18
CA VAL A 33 51.82 14.55 -28.99
C VAL A 33 52.51 13.79 -27.87
N LEU A 34 52.04 13.96 -26.63
CA LEU A 34 52.28 13.02 -25.55
C LEU A 34 51.03 12.17 -25.40
N ALA A 35 51.17 10.91 -25.79
CA ALA A 35 50.17 9.87 -25.66
C ALA A 35 49.95 9.53 -24.18
N THR A 36 49.24 10.40 -23.45
CA THR A 36 48.45 9.97 -22.30
C THR A 36 47.06 9.68 -22.85
N GLY A 37 46.78 8.40 -23.10
CA GLY A 37 45.45 7.94 -23.48
C GLY A 37 44.45 8.35 -22.39
N MET A 38 43.81 9.50 -22.57
CA MET A 38 42.56 9.81 -21.87
C MET A 38 41.54 8.82 -22.39
N VAL A 39 41.36 7.71 -21.67
CA VAL A 39 40.13 6.94 -21.74
C VAL A 39 39.03 7.91 -21.29
N VAL A 40 38.40 8.58 -22.25
CA VAL A 40 37.14 9.25 -22.01
C VAL A 40 36.17 8.11 -21.71
N LEU A 41 35.97 7.84 -20.42
CA LEU A 41 34.94 6.94 -19.95
C LEU A 41 33.61 7.61 -20.29
N SER A 42 33.14 7.44 -21.51
CA SER A 42 31.81 7.83 -21.91
C SER A 42 30.84 6.95 -21.13
N ALA A 43 30.46 7.42 -19.95
CA ALA A 43 29.40 6.83 -19.15
C ALA A 43 28.13 6.89 -20.02
N ALA A 44 27.82 5.76 -20.67
CA ALA A 44 26.61 5.63 -21.44
C ALA A 44 25.44 5.85 -20.48
N LEU A 45 24.64 6.89 -20.74
CA LEU A 45 23.39 7.09 -20.00
C LEU A 45 22.56 5.80 -20.13
N PRO A 46 22.01 5.28 -19.02
CA PRO A 46 21.23 4.05 -19.08
C PRO A 46 20.11 4.22 -20.10
N THR A 47 19.98 3.25 -20.99
CA THR A 47 18.86 3.20 -21.92
C THR A 47 17.54 3.18 -21.14
N SER A 48 16.44 3.63 -21.75
CA SER A 48 15.12 3.62 -21.11
C SER A 48 14.74 2.23 -20.56
N ALA A 49 15.13 1.16 -21.24
CA ALA A 49 14.95 -0.21 -20.79
C ALA A 49 15.76 -0.56 -19.52
N GLN A 50 17.02 -0.15 -19.45
CA GLN A 50 17.86 -0.36 -18.27
C GLN A 50 17.37 0.46 -17.07
N ALA A 51 16.93 1.70 -17.30
CA ALA A 51 16.34 2.54 -16.27
C ALA A 51 15.04 1.94 -15.73
N GLN A 52 14.16 1.42 -16.59
CA GLN A 52 12.93 0.74 -16.20
C GLN A 52 13.20 -0.56 -15.42
N ALA A 53 14.18 -1.35 -15.85
CA ALA A 53 14.58 -2.57 -15.14
C ALA A 53 15.12 -2.26 -13.73
N ALA A 54 15.90 -1.19 -13.58
CA ALA A 54 16.39 -0.75 -12.27
C ALA A 54 15.26 -0.32 -11.33
N VAL A 55 14.26 0.41 -11.84
CA VAL A 55 13.06 0.80 -11.07
C VAL A 55 12.25 -0.44 -10.65
N ALA A 56 12.00 -1.37 -11.57
CA ALA A 56 11.27 -2.60 -11.26
C ALA A 56 11.99 -3.46 -10.20
N ALA A 57 13.32 -3.57 -10.29
CA ALA A 57 14.12 -4.26 -9.30
C ALA A 57 14.05 -3.58 -7.92
N GLN A 58 14.11 -2.26 -7.87
CA GLN A 58 13.98 -1.49 -6.63
C GLN A 58 12.61 -1.67 -5.96
N VAL A 59 11.53 -1.65 -6.76
CA VAL A 59 10.17 -1.91 -6.28
C VAL A 59 10.05 -3.32 -5.70
N ASN A 60 10.59 -4.32 -6.40
CA ASN A 60 10.57 -5.70 -5.91
C ASN A 60 11.32 -5.86 -4.57
N LEU A 61 12.47 -5.19 -4.42
CA LEU A 61 13.21 -5.18 -3.16
C LEU A 61 12.42 -4.50 -2.02
N ALA A 62 11.66 -3.45 -2.32
CA ALA A 62 10.82 -2.80 -1.33
C ALA A 62 9.72 -3.74 -0.81
N TYR A 63 9.03 -4.47 -1.70
CA TYR A 63 8.04 -5.47 -1.31
C TYR A 63 8.65 -6.55 -0.41
N GLN A 64 9.76 -7.13 -0.83
CA GLN A 64 10.44 -8.20 -0.10
C GLN A 64 10.89 -7.75 1.28
N ASN A 65 11.46 -6.54 1.39
CA ASN A 65 11.87 -5.98 2.67
C ASN A 65 10.69 -5.78 3.63
N ILE A 66 9.57 -5.20 3.15
CA ILE A 66 8.38 -4.99 3.99
C ILE A 66 7.79 -6.33 4.43
N GLN A 67 7.68 -7.30 3.52
CA GLN A 67 7.20 -8.65 3.83
C GLN A 67 8.09 -9.35 4.86
N GLN A 68 9.41 -9.23 4.73
CA GLN A 68 10.36 -9.79 5.69
C GLN A 68 10.18 -9.17 7.07
N LEU A 69 10.04 -7.84 7.16
CA LEU A 69 9.78 -7.16 8.43
C LEU A 69 8.47 -7.61 9.08
N ILE A 70 7.41 -7.85 8.28
CA ILE A 70 6.14 -8.41 8.77
C ILE A 70 6.34 -9.85 9.27
N ALA A 71 7.07 -10.68 8.53
CA ALA A 71 7.36 -12.07 8.91
C ALA A 71 8.16 -12.15 10.22
N GLU A 72 9.10 -11.22 10.43
CA GLU A 72 9.85 -11.04 11.67
C GLU A 72 9.04 -10.38 12.80
N ARG A 73 7.76 -10.06 12.57
CA ARG A 73 6.88 -9.31 13.48
C ARG A 73 7.40 -7.92 13.87
N ARG A 74 8.31 -7.36 13.07
CA ARG A 74 8.85 -6.01 13.24
C ARG A 74 7.91 -4.99 12.60
N TYR A 75 6.69 -4.94 13.12
CA TYR A 75 5.58 -4.23 12.49
C TYR A 75 5.82 -2.72 12.35
N ASP A 76 6.36 -2.06 13.37
CA ASP A 76 6.66 -0.62 13.29
C ASP A 76 7.69 -0.29 12.21
N ALA A 77 8.69 -1.16 12.05
CA ALA A 77 9.69 -1.02 10.99
C ALA A 77 9.07 -1.27 9.61
N ALA A 78 8.17 -2.25 9.49
CA ALA A 78 7.43 -2.52 8.25
C ALA A 78 6.55 -1.31 7.85
N ILE A 79 5.82 -0.72 8.80
CA ILE A 79 4.99 0.47 8.59
C ILE A 79 5.86 1.64 8.12
N ALA A 80 6.97 1.91 8.81
CA ALA A 80 7.89 2.98 8.43
C ALA A 80 8.52 2.76 7.04
N ALA A 81 8.85 1.52 6.68
CA ALA A 81 9.35 1.20 5.35
C ALA A 81 8.27 1.41 4.27
N ALA A 82 7.04 0.98 4.54
CA ALA A 82 5.89 1.20 3.65
C ALA A 82 5.60 2.70 3.46
N ASP A 83 5.60 3.50 4.52
CA ASP A 83 5.36 4.94 4.45
C ASP A 83 6.41 5.67 3.61
N ARG A 84 7.69 5.30 3.76
CA ARG A 84 8.77 5.85 2.92
C ARG A 84 8.55 5.52 1.45
N TYR A 85 8.19 4.27 1.14
CA TYR A 85 7.94 3.86 -0.24
C TYR A 85 6.73 4.57 -0.86
N LEU A 86 5.65 4.69 -0.08
CA LEU A 86 4.40 5.31 -0.51
C LEU A 86 4.49 6.84 -0.65
N ALA A 87 5.52 7.48 -0.08
CA ALA A 87 5.77 8.91 -0.29
C ALA A 87 5.90 9.26 -1.79
N ASP A 88 6.62 8.40 -2.52
CA ASP A 88 6.86 8.53 -3.97
C ASP A 88 5.87 7.69 -4.80
N ASN A 89 5.38 6.58 -4.25
CA ASN A 89 4.50 5.62 -4.93
C ASN A 89 3.09 5.60 -4.33
N ARG A 90 2.47 6.78 -4.24
CA ARG A 90 1.25 6.98 -3.42
C ARG A 90 0.11 6.02 -3.70
N ARG A 91 -0.05 5.52 -4.92
CA ARG A 91 -1.17 4.67 -5.35
C ARG A 91 -0.78 3.20 -5.54
N ASP A 92 0.27 2.73 -4.87
CA ASP A 92 0.63 1.32 -4.91
C ASP A 92 -0.31 0.51 -3.98
N PRO A 93 -1.24 -0.31 -4.52
CA PRO A 93 -2.17 -1.06 -3.70
C PRO A 93 -1.48 -2.15 -2.87
N GLN A 94 -0.39 -2.72 -3.39
CA GLN A 94 0.31 -3.82 -2.74
C GLN A 94 1.05 -3.34 -1.49
N VAL A 95 1.79 -2.22 -1.57
CA VAL A 95 2.44 -1.67 -0.36
C VAL A 95 1.42 -1.13 0.65
N ARG A 96 0.34 -0.49 0.18
CA ARG A 96 -0.76 -0.08 1.08
C ARG A 96 -1.37 -1.29 1.80
N PHE A 97 -1.57 -2.40 1.10
CA PHE A 97 -2.06 -3.64 1.70
C PHE A 97 -1.09 -4.16 2.76
N LEU A 98 0.20 -4.23 2.45
CA LEU A 98 1.24 -4.64 3.41
C LEU A 98 1.31 -3.72 4.63
N LYS A 99 1.13 -2.40 4.45
CA LYS A 99 1.02 -1.45 5.56
C LYS A 99 -0.18 -1.80 6.46
N GLY A 100 -1.35 -2.05 5.87
CA GLY A 100 -2.54 -2.48 6.61
C GLY A 100 -2.30 -3.77 7.40
N VAL A 101 -1.65 -4.77 6.79
CA VAL A 101 -1.27 -6.02 7.46
C VAL A 101 -0.33 -5.77 8.64
N ALA A 102 0.69 -4.93 8.46
CA ALA A 102 1.61 -4.57 9.53
C ALA A 102 0.90 -3.81 10.67
N GLN A 103 -0.02 -2.89 10.36
CA GLN A 103 -0.83 -2.18 11.36
C GLN A 103 -1.74 -3.12 12.15
N THR A 104 -2.34 -4.12 11.50
CA THR A 104 -3.08 -5.18 12.20
C THR A 104 -2.17 -5.95 13.14
N GLY A 105 -1.00 -6.37 12.66
CA GLY A 105 -0.01 -7.12 13.45
C GLY A 105 0.51 -6.35 14.67
N SER A 106 0.66 -5.03 14.56
CA SER A 106 1.08 -4.17 15.68
C SER A 106 -0.05 -3.83 16.66
N GLY A 107 -1.28 -4.30 16.42
CA GLY A 107 -2.45 -3.96 17.22
C GLY A 107 -3.04 -2.57 16.94
N ASN A 108 -2.49 -1.82 15.97
CA ASN A 108 -2.99 -0.51 15.54
C ASN A 108 -4.23 -0.65 14.65
N THR A 109 -5.27 -1.29 15.19
CA THR A 109 -6.44 -1.74 14.43
C THR A 109 -7.24 -0.61 13.80
N ASP A 110 -7.32 0.57 14.42
CA ASP A 110 -8.00 1.73 13.81
C ASP A 110 -7.26 2.26 12.58
N ALA A 111 -5.92 2.28 12.63
CA ALA A 111 -5.11 2.67 11.48
C ALA A 111 -5.20 1.64 10.34
N ALA A 112 -5.24 0.34 10.68
CA ALA A 112 -5.47 -0.73 9.72
C ALA A 112 -6.84 -0.61 9.04
N ILE A 113 -7.90 -0.34 9.80
CA ILE A 113 -9.25 -0.11 9.27
C ILE A 113 -9.24 1.05 8.28
N ALA A 114 -8.61 2.18 8.63
CA ALA A 114 -8.51 3.32 7.72
C ALA A 114 -7.79 2.94 6.42
N THR A 115 -6.61 2.31 6.52
CA THR A 115 -5.82 1.88 5.34
C THR A 115 -6.59 0.92 4.43
N PHE A 116 -7.23 -0.12 4.99
CA PHE A 116 -7.99 -1.06 4.18
C PHE A 116 -9.29 -0.46 3.64
N THR A 117 -9.93 0.45 4.38
CA THR A 117 -11.13 1.17 3.90
C THR A 117 -10.79 2.02 2.67
N GLU A 118 -9.66 2.72 2.69
CA GLU A 118 -9.18 3.44 1.51
C GLU A 118 -8.88 2.49 0.34
N LEU A 119 -8.30 1.31 0.62
CA LEU A 119 -8.04 0.31 -0.43
C LEU A 119 -9.32 -0.18 -1.09
N VAL A 120 -10.35 -0.56 -0.33
CA VAL A 120 -11.61 -1.06 -0.93
C VAL A 120 -12.38 0.03 -1.68
N GLN A 121 -12.20 1.29 -1.32
CA GLN A 121 -12.79 2.42 -2.05
C GLN A 121 -12.12 2.67 -3.40
N VAL A 122 -10.79 2.49 -3.47
CA VAL A 122 -10.01 2.78 -4.68
C VAL A 122 -9.87 1.55 -5.59
N TYR A 123 -9.81 0.35 -5.00
CA TYR A 123 -9.60 -0.93 -5.65
C TYR A 123 -10.66 -1.96 -5.20
N PRO A 124 -11.95 -1.73 -5.54
CA PRO A 124 -13.05 -2.59 -5.09
C PRO A 124 -12.99 -4.02 -5.64
N GLU A 125 -12.14 -4.29 -6.63
CA GLU A 125 -11.91 -5.62 -7.23
C GLU A 125 -10.98 -6.52 -6.40
N LEU A 126 -10.25 -5.96 -5.42
CA LEU A 126 -9.32 -6.73 -4.59
C LEU A 126 -10.08 -7.39 -3.43
N PRO A 127 -10.13 -8.73 -3.34
CA PRO A 127 -10.84 -9.41 -2.25
C PRO A 127 -10.09 -9.36 -0.90
N GLU A 128 -8.76 -9.25 -0.92
CA GLU A 128 -7.92 -9.37 0.28
C GLU A 128 -8.14 -8.23 1.30
N PRO A 129 -8.28 -6.95 0.90
CA PRO A 129 -8.58 -5.86 1.85
C PRO A 129 -9.93 -6.06 2.57
N TYR A 130 -10.97 -6.52 1.87
CA TYR A 130 -12.27 -6.84 2.49
C TYR A 130 -12.12 -7.96 3.52
N ASN A 131 -11.38 -9.01 3.19
CA ASN A 131 -11.10 -10.12 4.10
C ASN A 131 -10.36 -9.67 5.37
N ASN A 132 -9.38 -8.78 5.23
CA ASN A 132 -8.65 -8.24 6.38
C ASN A 132 -9.51 -7.31 7.24
N LEU A 133 -10.34 -6.46 6.64
CA LEU A 133 -11.34 -5.68 7.40
C LEU A 133 -12.27 -6.61 8.18
N ALA A 134 -12.78 -7.67 7.53
CA ALA A 134 -13.67 -8.61 8.17
C ALA A 134 -13.02 -9.30 9.38
N ALA A 135 -11.77 -9.72 9.26
CA ALA A 135 -11.02 -10.29 10.38
C ALA A 135 -10.88 -9.31 11.55
N ILE A 136 -10.64 -8.03 11.28
CA ILE A 136 -10.56 -6.99 12.32
C ILE A 136 -11.93 -6.81 13.01
N TYR A 137 -13.03 -6.69 12.26
CA TYR A 137 -14.37 -6.55 12.83
C TYR A 137 -14.82 -7.80 13.59
N ALA A 138 -14.49 -8.99 13.09
CA ALA A 138 -14.74 -10.25 13.78
C ALA A 138 -14.00 -10.33 15.12
N GLY A 139 -12.72 -9.89 15.15
CA GLY A 139 -11.96 -9.78 16.40
C GLY A 139 -12.55 -8.78 17.41
N ARG A 140 -13.35 -7.82 16.94
CA ARG A 140 -14.14 -6.91 17.80
C ARG A 140 -15.53 -7.45 18.17
N GLY A 141 -15.89 -8.65 17.70
CA GLY A 141 -17.21 -9.26 17.90
C GLY A 141 -18.30 -8.73 16.96
N ASP A 142 -17.98 -7.87 16.00
CA ASP A 142 -18.92 -7.36 15.01
C ASP A 142 -19.03 -8.34 13.82
N PHE A 143 -19.68 -9.46 14.09
CA PHE A 143 -19.82 -10.55 13.14
C PHE A 143 -20.74 -10.20 11.96
N ASP A 144 -21.71 -9.30 12.16
CA ASP A 144 -22.57 -8.83 11.08
C ASP A 144 -21.79 -7.98 10.08
N LYS A 145 -20.93 -7.06 10.57
CA LYS A 145 -20.06 -6.29 9.67
C LYS A 145 -19.02 -7.17 8.97
N ALA A 146 -18.43 -8.12 9.70
CA ALA A 146 -17.50 -9.08 9.13
C ALA A 146 -18.15 -9.89 7.99
N ARG A 147 -19.40 -10.36 8.19
CA ARG A 147 -20.17 -11.05 7.14
C ARG A 147 -20.34 -10.19 5.89
N GLU A 148 -20.78 -8.94 6.03
CA GLU A 148 -20.97 -8.02 4.89
C GLU A 148 -19.68 -7.85 4.09
N LEU A 149 -18.55 -7.63 4.79
CA LEU A 149 -17.25 -7.43 4.16
C LEU A 149 -16.79 -8.70 3.43
N LEU A 150 -16.95 -9.89 4.02
CA LEU A 150 -16.59 -11.12 3.31
C LEU A 150 -17.51 -11.41 2.12
N GLN A 151 -18.80 -11.04 2.19
CA GLN A 151 -19.68 -11.09 1.03
C GLN A 151 -19.21 -10.17 -0.09
N GLN A 152 -18.68 -8.98 0.24
CA GLN A 152 -18.02 -8.11 -0.74
C GLN A 152 -16.74 -8.75 -1.31
N ALA A 153 -15.94 -9.43 -0.48
CA ALA A 153 -14.76 -10.17 -0.95
C ALA A 153 -15.14 -11.26 -1.97
N VAL A 154 -16.20 -12.03 -1.69
CA VAL A 154 -16.75 -13.05 -2.60
C VAL A 154 -17.33 -12.42 -3.87
N GLN A 155 -17.95 -11.24 -3.77
CA GLN A 155 -18.46 -10.52 -4.93
C GLN A 155 -17.30 -10.03 -5.83
N ALA A 156 -16.21 -9.55 -5.25
CA ALA A 156 -15.02 -9.13 -5.96
C ALA A 156 -14.32 -10.31 -6.65
N ASN A 157 -14.21 -11.45 -5.97
CA ASN A 157 -13.67 -12.68 -6.53
C ASN A 157 -14.41 -13.92 -5.99
N PRO A 158 -15.34 -14.51 -6.77
CA PRO A 158 -16.09 -15.68 -6.32
C PRO A 158 -15.25 -16.92 -6.02
N ALA A 159 -14.05 -17.02 -6.59
CA ALA A 159 -13.11 -18.12 -6.38
C ALA A 159 -12.15 -17.90 -5.19
N TYR A 160 -12.29 -16.79 -4.45
CA TYR A 160 -11.46 -16.50 -3.30
C TYR A 160 -11.84 -17.38 -2.10
N ALA A 161 -11.27 -18.59 -2.06
CA ALA A 161 -11.59 -19.64 -1.09
C ALA A 161 -11.49 -19.18 0.37
N VAL A 162 -10.49 -18.34 0.70
CA VAL A 162 -10.28 -17.80 2.05
C VAL A 162 -11.49 -17.02 2.55
N ALA A 163 -12.19 -16.27 1.69
CA ALA A 163 -13.41 -15.57 2.12
C ALA A 163 -14.58 -16.52 2.39
N HIS A 164 -14.68 -17.64 1.68
CA HIS A 164 -15.72 -18.66 1.96
C HIS A 164 -15.45 -19.40 3.27
N GLU A 165 -14.19 -19.72 3.53
CA GLU A 165 -13.75 -20.30 4.81
C GLU A 165 -14.11 -19.35 5.97
N ASN A 166 -13.68 -18.09 5.88
CA ASN A 166 -13.98 -17.09 6.89
C ASN A 166 -15.49 -16.82 7.03
N LEU A 167 -16.28 -16.88 5.94
CA LEU A 167 -17.74 -16.78 6.03
C LEU A 167 -18.34 -17.94 6.82
N GLY A 168 -17.81 -19.15 6.64
CA GLY A 168 -18.20 -20.32 7.42
C GLY A 168 -18.03 -20.08 8.93
N ASP A 169 -16.85 -19.61 9.33
CA ASP A 169 -16.57 -19.28 10.73
C ASP A 169 -17.49 -18.19 11.27
N ILE A 170 -17.71 -17.13 10.48
CA ILE A 170 -18.63 -16.05 10.84
C ILE A 170 -20.08 -16.56 10.98
N TYR A 171 -20.54 -17.46 10.12
CA TYR A 171 -21.87 -18.06 10.25
C TYR A 171 -21.99 -18.93 11.49
N ILE A 172 -20.94 -19.65 11.89
CA ILE A 172 -20.92 -20.41 13.13
C ILE A 172 -21.02 -19.47 14.35
N GLN A 173 -20.28 -18.35 14.34
CA GLN A 173 -20.37 -17.32 15.38
C GLN A 173 -21.78 -16.73 15.50
N LEU A 174 -22.37 -16.35 14.36
CA LEU A 174 -23.74 -15.82 14.31
C LEU A 174 -24.76 -16.86 14.81
N ALA A 175 -24.63 -18.12 14.40
CA ALA A 175 -25.49 -19.20 14.88
C ALA A 175 -25.35 -19.41 16.40
N ALA A 176 -24.13 -19.39 16.94
CA ALA A 176 -23.89 -19.50 18.37
C ALA A 176 -24.56 -18.38 19.15
N ARG A 177 -24.45 -17.13 18.68
CA ARG A 177 -25.12 -15.96 19.27
C ARG A 177 -26.63 -16.14 19.34
N GLU A 178 -27.25 -16.54 18.23
CA GLU A 178 -28.71 -16.74 18.20
C GLU A 178 -29.15 -17.94 19.06
N TYR A 179 -28.35 -19.01 19.15
CA TYR A 179 -28.65 -20.13 20.05
C TYR A 179 -28.54 -19.74 21.52
N GLN A 180 -27.57 -18.90 21.89
CA GLN A 180 -27.45 -18.35 23.24
C GLN A 180 -28.65 -17.46 23.58
N GLN A 181 -29.06 -16.61 22.64
CA GLN A 181 -30.27 -15.78 22.80
C GLN A 181 -31.53 -16.64 22.92
N ALA A 182 -31.69 -17.69 22.11
CA ALA A 182 -32.82 -18.60 22.24
C ALA A 182 -32.82 -19.33 23.59
N GLN A 183 -31.64 -19.70 24.11
CA GLN A 183 -31.51 -20.35 25.43
C GLN A 183 -31.87 -19.40 26.58
N SER A 184 -31.55 -18.11 26.48
CA SER A 184 -31.92 -17.13 27.50
C SER A 184 -33.44 -16.92 27.58
N LEU A 185 -34.14 -17.04 26.43
CA LEU A 185 -35.59 -16.93 26.32
C LEU A 185 -36.33 -18.22 26.71
N ASP A 186 -35.78 -19.39 26.40
CA ASP A 186 -36.33 -20.70 26.77
C ASP A 186 -35.24 -21.67 27.24
N ALA A 187 -34.88 -21.54 28.52
CA ALA A 187 -33.85 -22.36 29.15
C ALA A 187 -34.20 -23.87 29.19
N ARG A 188 -35.47 -24.25 28.99
CA ARG A 188 -35.91 -25.65 28.99
C ARG A 188 -35.80 -26.31 27.61
N ASN A 189 -35.43 -25.55 26.57
CA ASN A 189 -35.26 -26.09 25.23
C ASN A 189 -34.01 -26.99 25.14
N ALA A 190 -34.21 -28.28 25.45
CA ALA A 190 -33.17 -29.30 25.43
C ALA A 190 -32.48 -29.48 24.06
N ARG A 191 -33.08 -28.97 22.96
CA ARG A 191 -32.51 -29.07 21.61
C ARG A 191 -31.33 -28.11 21.40
N LEU A 192 -31.17 -27.07 22.22
CA LEU A 192 -30.12 -26.06 22.04
C LEU A 192 -28.76 -26.52 22.58
N ALA A 193 -28.75 -27.31 23.66
CA ALA A 193 -27.52 -27.78 24.30
C ALA A 193 -26.54 -28.51 23.36
N PRO A 194 -26.96 -29.48 22.51
CA PRO A 194 -26.04 -30.12 21.57
C PRO A 194 -25.55 -29.17 20.47
N LYS A 195 -26.39 -28.23 20.01
CA LYS A 195 -26.04 -27.26 18.97
C LYS A 195 -24.97 -26.28 19.45
N LEU A 196 -25.17 -25.72 20.65
CA LEU A 196 -24.19 -24.83 21.31
C LEU A 196 -22.84 -25.52 21.50
N ARG A 197 -22.86 -26.79 21.93
CA ARG A 197 -21.63 -27.59 22.08
C ARG A 197 -20.89 -27.74 20.75
N LEU A 198 -21.61 -28.07 19.68
CA LEU A 198 -21.02 -28.23 18.36
C LEU A 198 -20.43 -26.91 17.83
N THR A 199 -21.16 -25.80 17.95
CA THR A 199 -20.65 -24.49 17.52
C THR A 199 -19.40 -24.11 18.32
N SER A 200 -19.37 -24.36 19.63
CA SER A 200 -18.18 -24.12 20.44
C SER A 200 -16.99 -25.01 20.07
N GLN A 201 -17.22 -26.27 19.66
CA GLN A 201 -16.17 -27.17 19.19
C GLN A 201 -15.57 -26.71 17.85
N LEU A 202 -16.39 -26.26 16.91
CA LEU A 202 -15.93 -25.76 15.61
C LEU A 202 -15.14 -24.46 15.72
N LEU A 203 -15.44 -23.63 16.73
CA LEU A 203 -14.76 -22.35 16.97
C LEU A 203 -13.52 -22.48 17.86
N ALA A 204 -13.21 -23.68 18.37
CA ALA A 204 -12.03 -23.89 19.19
C ALA A 204 -10.76 -23.73 18.34
N PRO A 205 -9.72 -23.05 18.83
CA PRO A 205 -8.44 -22.99 18.13
C PRO A 205 -7.89 -24.42 17.95
N GLN A 206 -7.47 -24.74 16.73
CA GLN A 206 -6.87 -26.03 16.37
C GLN A 206 -5.35 -26.05 16.58
#